data_AF-A0A5J4RVG4-F1
#
_entry.id   AF-A0A5J4RVG4-F1
#
_cell.length_a   1.000
_cell.length_b   1.000
_cell.length_c   1.000
_cell.angle_alpha   90.00
_cell.angle_beta   90.00
_cell.angle_gamma   90.00
#
_symmetry.space_group_name_H-M   'P 1'
#
loop_
_entity.id
_entity.type
_entity.pdbx_description
1 polymer ?
#
loop_
_entity_poly.entity_id
_entity_poly.type
_entity_poly.pdbx_seq_one_letter_code
_entity_poly.pdbx_strand_id
1 'polypeptide(L)'
;MKNKFSKSYIGNIFSNGMDITGVFNSLCSMYQDTTVTMEEEKTKREKINAEKEAKLEAIKTQKEFFLAYLEKTYDERARNFTKLFKIIDDAIAKNNIQQLAMSLDSLNKLAAESPFKVIADINALSNALEKKIEFDF
;
A
#
# COMPACT_ATOMS: atom_id res chain seq x y z
N MET A 1 9.95 -25.41 -10.48
CA MET A 1 10.23 -26.69 -11.19
C MET A 1 11.44 -26.48 -12.10
N LYS A 2 12.47 -27.32 -11.97
CA LYS A 2 13.73 -27.21 -12.70
C LYS A 2 13.49 -27.54 -14.18
N ASN A 3 13.53 -26.55 -15.07
CA ASN A 3 13.52 -26.80 -16.51
C ASN A 3 14.90 -27.33 -16.93
N LYS A 4 15.03 -28.66 -16.94
CA LYS A 4 16.26 -29.42 -17.18
C LYS A 4 16.31 -30.09 -18.56
N PHE A 5 15.40 -29.76 -19.49
CA PHE A 5 15.21 -30.58 -20.70
C PHE A 5 15.73 -29.99 -22.02
N SER A 6 16.32 -28.78 -22.04
CA SER A 6 16.85 -28.20 -23.28
C SER A 6 18.21 -28.77 -23.74
N LYS A 7 18.97 -29.45 -22.87
CA LYS A 7 20.35 -29.88 -23.22
C LYS A 7 20.47 -31.19 -24.01
N SER A 8 19.36 -31.86 -24.35
CA SER A 8 19.43 -33.17 -25.03
C SER A 8 19.16 -33.12 -26.54
N TYR A 9 18.65 -32.03 -27.10
CA TYR A 9 18.15 -32.04 -28.49
C TYR A 9 19.16 -31.54 -29.54
N ILE A 10 20.33 -31.06 -29.13
CA ILE A 10 21.34 -30.53 -30.06
C ILE A 10 22.43 -31.58 -30.38
N GLY A 11 22.41 -32.73 -29.71
CA GLY A 11 23.45 -33.74 -29.80
C GLY A 11 23.18 -34.84 -30.82
N ASN A 12 22.74 -34.55 -32.06
CA ASN A 12 22.88 -35.49 -33.20
C ASN A 12 22.47 -34.98 -34.60
N ILE A 13 22.60 -33.69 -34.94
CA ILE A 13 22.10 -33.20 -36.26
C ILE A 13 23.12 -33.40 -37.41
N PHE A 14 24.24 -34.10 -37.20
CA PHE A 14 25.27 -34.30 -38.24
C PHE A 14 25.74 -35.75 -38.37
N SER A 15 24.82 -36.71 -38.48
CA SER A 15 25.15 -38.05 -38.99
C SER A 15 24.12 -38.51 -40.01
N ASN A 16 24.52 -38.47 -41.28
CA ASN A 16 23.94 -39.14 -42.45
C ASN A 16 22.45 -38.90 -42.77
N GLY A 17 22.21 -38.08 -43.81
CA GLY A 17 20.89 -37.84 -44.39
C GLY A 17 20.05 -36.87 -43.57
N MET A 18 19.47 -35.85 -44.20
CA MET A 18 18.61 -34.88 -43.52
C MET A 18 17.41 -35.61 -42.89
N ASP A 19 17.40 -35.78 -41.57
CA ASP A 19 16.23 -36.27 -40.84
C ASP A 19 15.17 -35.15 -40.79
N ILE A 20 14.43 -35.05 -41.89
CA ILE A 20 13.37 -34.05 -42.10
C ILE A 20 12.27 -34.19 -41.02
N THR A 21 12.05 -35.41 -40.52
CA THR A 21 11.07 -35.68 -39.46
C THR A 21 11.53 -35.12 -38.12
N GLY A 22 12.82 -35.27 -37.78
CA GLY A 22 13.43 -34.66 -36.60
C GLY A 22 13.38 -33.14 -36.64
N VAL A 23 13.66 -32.52 -37.79
CA VAL A 23 13.56 -31.07 -37.99
C VAL A 23 12.12 -30.58 -37.87
N PHE A 24 11.16 -31.28 -38.49
CA PHE A 24 9.75 -30.91 -38.41
C PHE A 24 9.20 -31.01 -36.98
N ASN A 25 9.51 -32.09 -36.27
CA ASN A 25 9.10 -32.24 -34.86
C ASN A 25 9.72 -31.16 -33.96
N SER A 26 10.98 -30.80 -34.20
CA SER A 26 11.63 -29.70 -33.47
C SER A 26 10.97 -28.35 -33.76
N LEU A 27 10.51 -28.11 -35.00
CA LEU A 27 9.81 -26.87 -35.35
C LEU A 27 8.44 -26.82 -34.68
N CYS A 28 7.69 -27.92 -34.69
CA CYS A 28 6.41 -28.03 -34.01
C CYS A 28 6.55 -27.86 -32.49
N SER A 29 7.57 -28.45 -31.87
CA SER A 29 7.81 -28.29 -30.43
C SER A 29 8.21 -26.86 -30.09
N MET A 30 9.06 -26.20 -30.89
CA MET A 30 9.41 -24.80 -30.69
C MET A 30 8.20 -23.86 -30.85
N TYR A 31 7.32 -24.12 -31.82
CA TYR A 31 6.06 -23.39 -31.96
C TYR A 31 5.15 -23.59 -30.73
N GLN A 32 5.01 -24.82 -30.24
CA GLN A 32 4.23 -25.10 -29.04
C GLN A 32 4.83 -24.41 -27.81
N ASP A 33 6.14 -24.50 -27.60
CA ASP A 33 6.85 -23.88 -26.48
C ASP A 33 6.72 -22.35 -26.51
N THR A 34 6.83 -21.73 -27.69
CA THR A 34 6.64 -20.28 -27.85
C THR A 34 5.21 -19.86 -27.56
N THR A 35 4.20 -20.61 -28.02
CA THR A 35 2.79 -20.30 -27.71
C THR A 35 2.48 -20.41 -26.21
N VAL A 36 2.96 -21.47 -25.55
CA VAL A 36 2.81 -21.62 -24.09
C VAL A 36 3.50 -20.47 -23.35
N THR A 37 4.72 -20.12 -23.74
CA THR A 37 5.46 -19.01 -23.12
C THR A 37 4.74 -17.66 -23.31
N MET A 38 4.15 -17.43 -24.49
CA MET A 38 3.38 -16.20 -24.76
C MET A 38 2.15 -16.10 -23.86
N GLU A 39 1.39 -17.19 -23.69
CA GLU A 39 0.21 -17.21 -22.81
C GLU A 39 0.59 -17.06 -21.33
N GLU A 40 1.70 -17.67 -20.89
CA GLU A 40 2.21 -17.48 -19.52
C GLU A 40 2.61 -16.02 -19.26
N GLU A 41 3.35 -15.39 -20.19
CA GLU A 41 3.76 -13.99 -20.04
C GLU A 41 2.59 -13.03 -20.11
N LYS A 42 1.57 -13.33 -20.94
CA LYS A 42 0.32 -12.57 -20.97
C LYS A 42 -0.40 -12.64 -19.63
N THR A 43 -0.55 -13.85 -19.06
CA THR A 43 -1.17 -14.06 -17.75
C THR A 43 -0.40 -13.32 -16.65
N LYS A 44 0.94 -13.37 -16.67
CA LYS A 44 1.78 -12.62 -15.70
C LYS A 44 1.55 -11.11 -15.81
N ARG A 45 1.50 -10.55 -17.02
CA ARG A 45 1.24 -9.12 -17.24
C ARG A 45 -0.15 -8.71 -16.77
N GLU A 46 -1.16 -9.53 -17.06
CA GLU A 46 -2.53 -9.30 -16.59
C GLU A 46 -2.60 -9.31 -15.06
N LYS A 47 -1.93 -10.27 -14.41
CA LYS A 47 -1.82 -10.31 -12.94
C LYS A 47 -1.15 -9.06 -12.37
N ILE A 48 -0.01 -8.65 -12.93
CA ILE A 48 0.70 -7.44 -12.50
C ILE A 48 -0.18 -6.20 -12.68
N ASN A 49 -0.93 -6.09 -13.78
CA ASN A 49 -1.84 -4.98 -14.01
C ASN A 49 -2.99 -4.98 -13.01
N ALA A 50 -3.61 -6.12 -12.73
CA ALA A 50 -4.66 -6.23 -11.72
C ALA A 50 -4.14 -5.86 -10.31
N GLU A 51 -2.95 -6.33 -9.93
CA GLU A 51 -2.30 -5.95 -8.67
C GLU A 51 -1.98 -4.46 -8.60
N LYS A 52 -1.52 -3.88 -9.72
CA LYS A 52 -1.26 -2.44 -9.82
C LYS A 52 -2.55 -1.64 -9.65
N GLU A 53 -3.62 -2.01 -10.33
CA GLU A 53 -4.92 -1.33 -10.23
C GLU A 53 -5.46 -1.39 -8.80
N ALA A 54 -5.43 -2.56 -8.16
CA ALA A 54 -5.82 -2.70 -6.76
C ALA A 54 -4.98 -1.81 -5.82
N LYS A 55 -3.66 -1.78 -6.01
CA LYS A 55 -2.77 -0.90 -5.22
C LYS A 55 -3.02 0.58 -5.46
N LEU A 56 -3.27 0.99 -6.71
CA LEU A 56 -3.59 2.37 -7.04
C LEU A 56 -4.90 2.81 -6.39
N GLU A 57 -5.93 1.96 -6.43
CA GLU A 57 -7.21 2.26 -5.79
C GLU A 57 -7.08 2.32 -4.27
N ALA A 58 -6.28 1.43 -3.67
CA ALA A 58 -5.97 1.48 -2.25
C ALA A 58 -5.26 2.80 -1.86
N ILE A 59 -4.26 3.24 -2.63
CA ILE A 59 -3.56 4.51 -2.41
C ILE A 59 -4.53 5.69 -2.52
N LYS A 60 -5.43 5.67 -3.51
CA LYS A 60 -6.42 6.73 -3.73
C LYS A 60 -7.41 6.79 -2.56
N THR A 61 -7.94 5.65 -2.14
CA THR A 61 -8.84 5.54 -0.98
C THR A 61 -8.16 6.05 0.29
N GLN A 62 -6.91 5.65 0.53
CA GLN A 62 -6.12 6.13 1.67
C GLN A 62 -5.97 7.65 1.61
N LYS A 63 -5.59 8.22 0.46
CA LYS A 63 -5.46 9.67 0.27
C LYS A 63 -6.76 10.40 0.60
N GLU A 64 -7.89 9.93 0.08
CA GLU A 64 -9.20 10.54 0.32
C GLU A 64 -9.57 10.51 1.81
N PHE A 65 -9.34 9.37 2.46
CA PHE A 65 -9.50 9.25 3.91
C PHE A 65 -8.61 10.24 4.68
N PHE A 66 -7.32 10.33 4.32
CA PHE A 66 -6.39 11.28 4.95
C PHE A 66 -6.85 12.73 4.82
N LEU A 67 -7.31 13.12 3.63
CA LEU A 67 -7.79 14.50 3.39
C LEU A 67 -9.04 14.79 4.21
N ALA A 68 -10.03 13.89 4.21
CA ALA A 68 -11.26 14.06 4.97
C ALA A 68 -11.00 14.09 6.49
N TYR A 69 -10.09 13.24 6.97
CA TYR A 69 -9.67 13.26 8.36
C TYR A 69 -9.01 14.60 8.71
N LEU A 70 -8.07 15.07 7.89
CA LEU A 70 -7.37 16.34 8.14
C LEU A 70 -8.34 17.51 8.21
N GLU A 71 -9.23 17.65 7.23
CA GLU A 71 -10.24 18.70 7.21
C GLU A 71 -11.06 18.72 8.50
N LYS A 72 -11.59 17.55 8.90
CA LYS A 72 -12.37 17.42 10.13
C LYS A 72 -11.57 17.74 11.39
N THR A 73 -10.31 17.28 11.47
CA THR A 73 -9.43 17.55 12.62
C THR A 73 -9.08 19.02 12.73
N TYR A 74 -8.78 19.71 11.63
CA TYR A 74 -8.50 21.14 11.66
C TYR A 74 -9.74 21.95 12.06
N ASP A 75 -10.92 21.62 11.54
CA ASP A 75 -12.18 22.25 11.94
C ASP A 75 -12.48 22.06 13.43
N GLU A 76 -12.28 20.85 13.95
CA GLU A 76 -12.44 20.56 15.37
C GLU A 76 -11.44 21.36 16.22
N ARG A 77 -10.17 21.42 15.81
CA ARG A 77 -9.14 22.20 16.50
C ARG A 77 -9.50 23.68 16.51
N ALA A 78 -9.93 24.25 15.39
CA ALA A 78 -10.36 25.64 15.31
C ALA A 78 -11.48 25.92 16.32
N ARG A 79 -12.51 25.06 16.37
CA ARG A 79 -13.61 25.17 17.34
C ARG A 79 -13.12 25.05 18.79
N ASN A 80 -12.19 24.16 19.07
CA ASN A 80 -11.63 23.96 20.41
C ASN A 80 -10.80 25.17 20.86
N PHE A 81 -9.97 25.73 19.98
CA PHE A 81 -9.24 26.98 20.25
C PHE A 81 -10.20 28.13 20.52
N THR A 82 -11.23 28.34 19.70
CA THR A 82 -12.24 29.38 19.92
C THR A 82 -12.94 29.23 21.27
N LYS A 83 -13.27 28.00 21.69
CA LYS A 83 -13.87 27.75 23.02
C LYS A 83 -12.89 28.08 24.14
N LEU A 84 -11.63 27.69 24.05
CA LEU A 84 -10.62 27.98 25.05
C LEU A 84 -10.39 29.49 25.20
N PHE A 85 -10.31 30.23 24.10
CA PHE A 85 -10.20 31.70 24.16
C PHE A 85 -11.41 32.34 24.86
N LYS A 86 -12.64 31.90 24.56
CA LYS A 86 -13.83 32.39 25.27
C LYS A 86 -13.78 32.13 26.77
N ILE A 87 -13.26 30.98 27.20
CA ILE A 87 -13.10 30.66 28.63
C ILE A 87 -12.02 31.54 29.26
N ILE A 88 -10.92 31.81 28.54
CA ILE A 88 -9.87 32.74 28.98
C ILE A 88 -10.45 34.15 29.17
N ASP A 89 -11.20 34.65 28.19
CA ASP A 89 -11.86 35.97 28.27
C ASP A 89 -12.81 36.06 29.47
N ASP A 90 -13.62 35.02 29.70
CA ASP A 90 -14.53 34.94 30.86
C ASP A 90 -13.77 34.89 32.19
N ALA A 91 -12.68 34.14 32.26
CA ALA A 91 -11.84 34.05 33.46
C ALA A 91 -11.18 35.40 33.79
N ILE A 92 -10.72 36.14 32.77
CA ILE A 92 -10.18 37.50 32.93
C ILE A 92 -11.27 38.44 33.45
N ALA A 93 -12.45 38.44 32.83
CA ALA A 93 -13.57 39.29 33.23
C ALA A 93 -14.02 39.05 34.69
N LYS A 94 -13.93 37.79 35.16
CA LYS A 94 -14.30 37.38 36.51
C LYS A 94 -13.16 37.44 37.53
N ASN A 95 -11.95 37.85 37.13
CA ASN A 95 -10.75 37.78 37.96
C ASN A 95 -10.49 36.36 38.54
N ASN A 96 -10.89 35.32 37.80
CA ASN A 96 -10.75 33.93 38.22
C ASN A 96 -9.39 33.36 37.77
N ILE A 97 -8.37 33.58 38.60
CA ILE A 97 -6.98 33.21 38.31
C ILE A 97 -6.83 31.69 38.11
N GLN A 98 -7.56 30.87 38.87
CA GLN A 98 -7.51 29.42 38.76
C GLN A 98 -8.02 28.96 37.39
N GLN A 99 -9.17 29.48 36.95
CA GLN A 99 -9.74 29.15 35.65
C GLN A 99 -8.85 29.66 34.50
N LEU A 100 -8.24 30.83 34.66
CA LEU A 100 -7.28 31.37 33.69
C LEU A 100 -6.07 30.43 33.53
N ALA A 101 -5.45 30.00 34.63
CA ALA A 101 -4.30 29.10 34.60
C ALA A 101 -4.63 27.75 33.95
N MET A 102 -5.76 27.15 34.31
CA MET A 102 -6.22 25.88 33.71
C MET A 102 -6.49 26.01 32.21
N SER A 103 -7.07 27.13 31.78
CA SER A 103 -7.41 27.37 30.37
C SER A 103 -6.18 27.61 29.52
N LEU A 104 -5.17 28.31 30.05
CA LEU A 104 -3.87 28.51 29.39
C LEU A 104 -3.06 27.21 29.28
N ASP A 105 -3.06 26.37 30.32
CA ASP A 105 -2.45 25.04 30.27
C ASP A 105 -3.12 24.16 29.20
N SER A 106 -4.45 24.18 29.14
CA SER A 106 -5.23 23.45 28.13
C SER A 106 -4.95 23.96 26.71
N LEU A 107 -4.82 25.28 26.53
CA LEU A 107 -4.44 25.90 25.26
C LEU A 107 -3.06 25.43 24.80
N ASN A 108 -2.09 25.41 25.71
CA ASN A 108 -0.73 24.96 25.41
C ASN A 108 -0.68 23.47 25.04
N LYS A 109 -1.41 22.62 25.78
CA LYS A 109 -1.53 21.19 25.47
C LYS A 109 -2.12 20.95 24.09
N LEU A 110 -3.23 21.62 23.77
CA LEU A 110 -3.86 21.49 22.45
C LEU A 110 -2.92 21.97 21.32
N ALA A 111 -2.19 23.07 21.54
CA ALA A 111 -1.20 23.58 20.61
C ALA A 111 -0.02 22.62 20.39
N ALA A 112 0.42 21.91 21.43
CA ALA A 112 1.51 20.94 21.37
C ALA A 112 1.11 19.61 20.71
N GLU A 113 -0.18 19.26 20.70
CA GLU A 113 -0.64 17.99 20.14
C GLU A 113 -0.64 17.99 18.60
N SER A 114 0.02 17.01 18.00
CA SER A 114 0.04 16.82 16.54
C SER A 114 -1.26 16.16 16.05
N PRO A 115 -1.94 16.72 15.02
CA PRO A 115 -3.15 16.12 14.44
C PRO A 115 -2.90 14.77 13.76
N PHE A 116 -1.63 14.46 13.43
CA PHE A 116 -1.23 13.22 12.75
C PHE A 116 -0.97 12.05 13.69
N LYS A 117 -0.93 12.28 15.01
CA LYS A 117 -0.61 11.23 15.99
C LYS A 117 -1.57 10.04 15.89
N VAL A 118 -2.87 10.32 15.81
CA VAL A 118 -3.92 9.29 15.71
C VAL A 118 -3.78 8.45 14.43
N ILE A 119 -3.35 9.04 13.31
CA ILE A 119 -3.19 8.28 12.08
C ILE A 119 -1.93 7.40 12.11
N ALA A 120 -0.85 7.90 12.71
CA ALA A 120 0.35 7.09 12.94
C ALA A 120 0.01 5.84 13.77
N ASP A 121 -0.87 5.99 14.77
CA ASP A 121 -1.33 4.89 15.62
C ASP A 121 -2.19 3.87 14.83
N ILE A 122 -3.10 4.33 13.96
CA ILE A 122 -3.93 3.44 13.12
C ILE A 122 -3.06 2.65 12.14
N ASN A 123 -2.12 3.30 11.44
CA ASN A 123 -1.22 2.62 10.52
C ASN A 123 -0.32 1.61 11.26
N ALA A 124 0.16 1.96 12.45
CA ALA A 124 0.91 1.04 13.30
C ALA A 124 0.07 -0.17 13.72
N LEU A 125 -1.21 0.04 14.05
CA LEU A 125 -2.15 -1.04 14.38
C LEU A 125 -2.44 -1.95 13.19
N SER A 126 -2.77 -1.39 12.01
CA SER A 126 -3.01 -2.16 10.79
C SER A 126 -1.79 -3.00 10.41
N ASN A 127 -0.59 -2.41 10.44
CA ASN A 127 0.67 -3.14 10.18
C ASN A 127 0.92 -4.24 11.21
N ALA A 128 0.59 -4.02 12.48
CA ALA A 128 0.75 -5.02 13.54
C ALA A 128 -0.24 -6.18 13.36
N LEU A 129 -1.47 -5.91 12.90
CA LEU A 129 -2.46 -6.94 12.59
C LEU A 129 -2.05 -7.74 11.36
N GLU A 130 -1.58 -7.11 10.28
CA GLU A 130 -1.06 -7.81 9.09
C GLU A 130 0.09 -8.76 9.45
N LYS A 131 1.07 -8.30 10.25
CA LYS A 131 2.18 -9.14 10.73
C LYS A 131 1.75 -10.29 11.65
N LYS A 132 0.67 -10.10 12.42
CA LYS A 132 0.16 -11.15 13.31
C LYS A 132 -0.74 -12.16 12.56
N ILE A 133 -1.18 -11.81 11.35
CA ILE A 133 -2.01 -12.64 10.46
C ILE A 133 -1.14 -13.40 9.43
N GLU A 134 0.17 -13.13 9.35
CA GLU A 134 1.13 -14.09 8.77
C GLU A 134 1.16 -15.36 9.64
N PHE A 135 0.22 -16.25 9.36
CA PHE A 135 0.19 -17.60 9.90
C PHE A 135 1.45 -18.35 9.45
N ASP A 136 2.16 -18.92 10.43
CA ASP A 136 3.03 -20.08 10.27
C ASP A 136 2.29 -21.16 9.45
N PHE A 137 2.74 -21.38 8.21
CA PHE A 137 2.44 -22.56 7.40
C PHE A 137 3.72 -23.05 6.71
#